data_AF-A0A975JIU4-F1
#
_entry.id   AF-A0A975JIU4-F1
#
_cell.length_a   1.000
_cell.length_b   1.000
_cell.length_c   1.000
_cell.angle_alpha   90.00
_cell.angle_beta   90.00
_cell.angle_gamma   90.00
#
_symmetry.space_group_name_H-M   'P 1'
#
loop_
_entity.id
_entity.type
_entity.pdbx_description
1 polymer ?
#
loop_
_entity_poly.entity_id
_entity_poly.type
_entity_poly.pdbx_seq_one_letter_code
_entity_poly.pdbx_strand_id
1 'polypeptide(L)'
;MSRTVKIDEELVELISREAKLMSRSLAGQVRHWVRIGMNVEKSRFFNSSLVADALNGRIGPDALTTEEQESFVEGLFDAARDGTPEQAQFFADRRARGLGAGLTDDAETRKAGRGS
;
A
#
# COMPACT_ATOMS: atom_id res chain seq x y z
N MET A 1 -23.45 -13.12 11.04
CA MET A 1 -23.51 -14.21 12.03
C MET A 1 -22.70 -13.81 13.25
N SER A 2 -23.23 -13.96 14.46
CA SER A 2 -22.45 -13.80 15.70
C SER A 2 -21.88 -15.16 16.14
N ARG A 3 -20.70 -15.15 16.75
CA ARG A 3 -20.08 -16.32 17.38
C ARG A 3 -19.81 -16.00 18.85
N THR A 4 -19.98 -17.00 19.71
CA THR A 4 -19.71 -16.88 21.14
C THR A 4 -18.27 -17.32 21.42
N VAL A 5 -17.55 -16.52 22.20
CA VAL A 5 -16.20 -16.83 22.70
C VAL A 5 -16.28 -16.91 24.22
N LYS A 6 -15.65 -17.92 24.82
CA LYS A 6 -15.51 -18.02 26.27
C LYS A 6 -14.33 -17.18 26.72
N ILE A 7 -14.53 -16.38 27.76
CA ILE A 7 -13.53 -15.53 28.41
C ILE A 7 -13.52 -15.95 29.88
N ASP A 8 -12.35 -15.99 30.51
CA ASP A 8 -12.23 -16.29 31.93
C ASP A 8 -12.86 -15.19 32.81
N GLU A 9 -13.25 -15.56 34.03
CA GLU A 9 -13.99 -14.66 34.93
C GLU A 9 -13.17 -13.43 35.33
N GLU A 10 -11.87 -13.59 35.59
CA GLU A 10 -10.99 -12.50 35.99
C GLU A 10 -10.90 -11.42 34.91
N LEU A 11 -10.76 -11.83 33.65
CA LEU A 11 -10.75 -10.92 32.52
C LEU A 11 -12.11 -10.28 32.29
N VAL A 12 -13.22 -10.99 32.51
CA VAL A 12 -14.58 -10.42 32.45
C VAL A 12 -14.78 -9.35 33.53
N GLU A 13 -14.31 -9.57 34.75
CA GLU A 13 -14.35 -8.57 35.82
C GLU A 13 -13.56 -7.33 35.45
N LEU A 14 -12.36 -7.51 34.90
CA LEU A 14 -11.50 -6.43 34.44
C LEU A 14 -12.20 -5.60 33.33
N ILE A 15 -12.70 -6.25 32.29
CA ILE A 15 -13.43 -5.57 31.20
C ILE A 15 -14.66 -4.85 31.76
N SER A 16 -15.39 -5.45 32.70
CA SER A 16 -16.58 -4.85 33.31
C SER A 16 -16.25 -3.57 34.08
N ARG A 17 -15.15 -3.59 34.83
CA ARG A 17 -14.65 -2.43 35.59
C ARG A 17 -14.28 -1.29 34.64
N GLU A 18 -13.54 -1.60 33.60
CA GLU A 18 -13.11 -0.61 32.60
C GLU A 18 -14.29 -0.06 31.80
N ALA A 19 -15.23 -0.92 31.40
CA ALA A 19 -16.43 -0.52 30.68
C ALA A 19 -17.24 0.52 31.47
N LYS A 20 -17.38 0.34 32.79
CA LYS A 20 -18.02 1.31 33.67
C LYS A 20 -17.26 2.63 33.72
N LEU A 21 -15.94 2.59 33.92
CA LEU A 21 -15.09 3.78 33.96
C LEU A 21 -15.18 4.58 32.66
N MET A 22 -15.22 3.89 31.52
CA MET A 22 -15.24 4.49 30.19
C MET A 22 -16.65 4.77 29.66
N SER A 23 -17.69 4.56 30.47
CA SER A 23 -19.10 4.70 30.07
C SER A 23 -19.46 3.93 28.79
N ARG A 24 -18.97 2.69 28.67
CA ARG A 24 -19.23 1.78 27.53
C ARG A 24 -19.96 0.52 27.98
N SER A 25 -20.65 -0.14 27.05
CA SER A 25 -21.16 -1.50 27.28
C SER A 25 -20.00 -2.49 27.34
N LEU A 26 -20.20 -3.64 28.01
CA LEU A 26 -19.20 -4.70 28.11
C LEU A 26 -18.68 -5.13 26.73
N ALA A 27 -19.60 -5.45 25.81
CA ALA A 27 -19.24 -5.79 24.44
C ALA A 27 -18.56 -4.64 23.68
N GLY A 28 -18.92 -3.39 23.99
CA GLY A 28 -18.25 -2.20 23.46
C GLY A 28 -16.79 -2.11 23.89
N GLN A 29 -16.52 -2.37 25.17
CA GLN A 29 -15.17 -2.36 25.72
C GLN A 29 -14.31 -3.50 25.15
N VAL A 30 -14.87 -4.73 25.04
CA VAL A 30 -14.19 -5.85 24.37
C VAL A 30 -13.78 -5.47 22.94
N ARG A 31 -14.71 -4.92 22.15
CA ARG A 31 -14.43 -4.50 20.77
C ARG A 31 -13.33 -3.45 20.71
N HIS A 32 -13.30 -2.52 21.66
CA HIS A 32 -12.29 -1.48 21.70
C HIS A 32 -10.89 -2.06 21.94
N TRP A 33 -10.73 -2.92 22.94
CA TRP A 33 -9.44 -3.55 23.23
C TRP A 33 -8.97 -4.50 22.12
N VAL A 34 -9.87 -5.27 21.51
CA VAL A 34 -9.51 -6.11 20.35
C VAL A 34 -8.98 -5.25 19.21
N ARG A 35 -9.62 -4.11 18.91
CA ARG A 35 -9.13 -3.17 17.89
C ARG A 35 -7.76 -2.59 18.23
N ILE A 36 -7.53 -2.23 19.49
CA ILE A 36 -6.21 -1.77 19.95
C ILE A 36 -5.17 -2.88 19.74
N GLY A 37 -5.46 -4.10 20.19
CA GLY A 37 -4.56 -5.25 20.01
C GLY A 37 -4.22 -5.48 18.54
N MET A 38 -5.23 -5.49 17.65
CA MET A 38 -5.01 -5.62 16.21
C MET A 38 -4.11 -4.50 15.64
N ASN A 39 -4.31 -3.26 16.08
CA ASN A 39 -3.48 -2.14 15.63
C ASN A 39 -2.05 -2.22 16.17
N VAL A 40 -1.88 -2.67 17.42
CA VAL A 40 -0.56 -2.88 18.03
C VAL A 40 0.19 -3.98 17.28
N GLU A 41 -0.44 -5.11 17.00
CA GLU A 41 0.16 -6.18 16.20
C GLU A 41 0.55 -5.67 14.81
N LYS A 42 -0.36 -4.99 14.10
CA LYS A 42 -0.04 -4.38 12.81
C LYS A 42 1.15 -3.43 12.91
N SER A 43 1.23 -2.58 13.92
CA SER A 43 2.36 -1.65 14.12
C SER A 43 3.67 -2.33 14.53
N ARG A 44 3.63 -3.51 15.15
CA ARG A 44 4.84 -4.28 15.47
C ARG A 44 5.44 -4.94 14.22
N PHE A 45 4.61 -5.31 13.27
CA PHE A 45 5.01 -5.95 12.02
C PHE A 45 5.10 -4.98 10.84
N PHE A 46 4.78 -3.70 11.06
CA PHE A 46 4.78 -2.67 10.02
C PHE A 46 5.48 -1.41 10.48
N ASN A 47 6.66 -1.19 9.91
CA ASN A 47 7.46 0.00 10.07
C ASN A 47 7.57 0.75 8.73
N SER A 48 6.86 1.87 8.63
CA SER A 48 6.87 2.72 7.43
C SER A 48 8.24 3.31 7.12
N SER A 49 9.15 3.43 8.10
CA SER A 49 10.51 3.90 7.83
C SER A 49 11.30 2.89 7.00
N LEU A 50 11.08 1.58 7.23
CA LEU A 50 11.73 0.53 6.46
C LEU A 50 11.20 0.49 5.02
N VAL A 51 9.88 0.68 4.82
CA VAL A 51 9.31 0.82 3.48
C VAL A 51 9.93 2.01 2.75
N ALA A 52 10.06 3.16 3.41
CA ALA A 52 10.71 4.33 2.84
C ALA A 52 12.20 4.07 2.52
N ASP A 53 12.93 3.40 3.42
CA ASP A 53 14.34 3.05 3.20
C ASP A 53 14.50 2.09 2.00
N ALA A 54 13.59 1.13 1.84
CA ALA A 54 13.56 0.21 0.70
C ALA A 54 13.24 0.94 -0.62
N LEU A 55 12.25 1.84 -0.63
CA LEU A 55 11.92 2.68 -1.80
C LEU A 55 13.09 3.58 -2.21
N ASN A 56 13.91 4.03 -1.25
CA ASN A 56 15.12 4.79 -1.50
C ASN A 56 16.36 3.91 -1.82
N GLY A 57 16.20 2.59 -1.90
CA GLY A 57 17.27 1.63 -2.20
C GLY A 57 18.32 1.49 -1.08
N ARG A 58 18.03 1.93 0.14
CA ARG A 58 18.95 1.83 1.29
C ARG A 58 18.97 0.43 1.89
N ILE A 59 17.86 -0.29 1.79
CA ILE A 59 17.73 -1.70 2.16
C ILE A 59 17.05 -2.48 1.03
N GLY A 60 17.29 -3.79 0.98
CA GLY A 60 16.64 -4.67 0.00
C GLY A 60 15.21 -5.03 0.41
N PRO A 61 14.30 -5.36 -0.54
CA PRO A 61 12.92 -5.77 -0.23
C PRO A 61 12.82 -7.04 0.62
N ASP A 62 13.83 -7.91 0.57
CA ASP A 62 13.91 -9.13 1.40
C ASP A 62 14.08 -8.84 2.90
N ALA A 63 14.42 -7.60 3.27
CA ALA A 63 14.55 -7.17 4.66
C ALA A 63 13.21 -6.67 5.27
N LEU A 64 12.14 -6.64 4.48
CA LEU A 64 10.80 -6.19 4.89
C LEU A 64 9.93 -7.38 5.32
N THR A 65 8.96 -7.14 6.21
CA THR A 65 7.87 -8.10 6.48
C THR A 65 6.93 -8.22 5.28
N THR A 66 6.06 -9.23 5.26
CA THR A 66 5.07 -9.41 4.19
C THR A 66 4.20 -8.17 4.00
N GLU A 67 3.72 -7.59 5.10
CA GLU A 67 2.89 -6.38 5.09
C GLU A 67 3.65 -5.15 4.58
N GLU A 68 4.93 -5.03 4.93
CA GLU A 68 5.80 -3.97 4.44
C GLU A 68 6.15 -4.15 2.95
N GLN A 69 6.32 -5.40 2.48
CA GLN A 69 6.56 -5.72 1.07
C GLN A 69 5.37 -5.34 0.19
N GLU A 70 4.13 -5.59 0.63
CA GLU A 70 2.93 -5.15 -0.09
C GLU A 70 2.93 -3.62 -0.28
N SER A 71 3.21 -2.87 0.79
CA SER A 71 3.29 -1.40 0.72
C SER A 71 4.47 -0.89 -0.11
N PHE A 72 5.61 -1.59 -0.07
CA PHE A 72 6.77 -1.31 -0.92
C PHE A 72 6.43 -1.49 -2.41
N VAL A 73 5.73 -2.57 -2.78
CA VAL A 73 5.33 -2.83 -4.17
C VAL A 73 4.40 -1.75 -4.70
N GLU A 74 3.39 -1.34 -3.92
CA GLU A 74 2.51 -0.22 -4.29
C GLU A 74 3.31 1.08 -4.49
N GLY A 75 4.16 1.45 -3.53
CA GLY A 75 4.98 2.65 -3.63
C GLY A 75 5.98 2.63 -4.79
N LEU A 76 6.51 1.45 -5.14
CA LEU A 76 7.39 1.27 -6.29
C LEU A 76 6.64 1.50 -7.60
N PHE A 77 5.41 0.99 -7.72
CA PHE A 77 4.57 1.24 -8.90
C PHE A 77 4.16 2.71 -9.02
N ASP A 78 3.83 3.36 -7.92
CA ASP A 78 3.54 4.79 -7.91
C ASP A 78 4.75 5.61 -8.36
N ALA A 79 5.94 5.33 -7.83
CA ALA A 79 7.19 5.99 -8.25
C ALA A 79 7.51 5.75 -9.74
N ALA A 80 7.24 4.54 -10.25
CA ALA A 80 7.43 4.21 -11.66
C ALA A 80 6.41 4.93 -12.57
N ARG A 81 5.22 5.24 -12.07
CA ARG A 81 4.16 5.94 -12.81
C ARG A 81 4.50 7.42 -13.02
N ASP A 82 5.04 8.08 -12.00
CA ASP A 82 5.42 9.49 -12.08
C ASP A 82 6.64 9.70 -13.00
N GLY A 83 7.47 8.67 -13.13
CA GLY A 83 8.69 8.70 -13.93
C GLY A 83 9.74 9.64 -13.32
N THR A 84 10.94 9.61 -13.87
CA THR A 84 12.04 10.46 -13.39
C THR A 84 12.15 11.75 -14.22
N PRO A 85 12.74 12.83 -13.67
CA PRO A 85 13.05 14.03 -14.44
C PRO A 85 13.89 13.74 -15.69
N GLU A 86 14.81 12.78 -15.60
CA GLU A 86 15.66 12.33 -16.72
C GLU A 86 14.82 11.62 -17.78
N GLN A 87 13.86 10.78 -17.36
CA GLN A 87 12.90 10.17 -18.28
C GLN A 87 12.05 11.24 -18.96
N ALA A 88 11.55 12.24 -18.22
CA ALA A 88 10.78 13.34 -18.79
C ALA A 88 11.59 14.15 -19.81
N GLN A 89 12.86 14.45 -19.52
CA GLN A 89 13.77 15.12 -20.46
C GLN A 89 14.06 14.26 -21.69
N PHE A 90 14.33 12.97 -21.50
CA PHE A 90 14.55 12.02 -22.59
C PHE A 90 13.33 11.95 -23.53
N PHE A 91 12.12 11.84 -22.98
CA PHE A 91 10.90 11.84 -23.78
C PHE A 91 10.62 13.21 -24.42
N ALA A 92 11.02 14.33 -23.79
CA ALA A 92 10.92 15.66 -24.38
C ALA A 92 11.86 15.83 -25.59
N ASP A 93 13.14 15.45 -25.48
CA ASP A 93 14.11 15.48 -26.59
C ASP A 93 13.66 14.57 -27.73
N ARG A 94 13.16 13.37 -27.40
CA ARG A 94 12.63 12.43 -28.39
C ARG A 94 11.40 12.97 -29.13
N ARG A 95 10.50 13.69 -28.44
CA ARG A 95 9.36 14.40 -29.08
C ARG A 95 9.85 15.54 -29.98
N ALA A 96 10.81 16.34 -29.53
CA ALA A 96 11.39 17.44 -30.30
C ALA A 96 12.05 16.97 -31.61
N ARG A 97 12.62 15.75 -31.60
CA ARG A 97 13.24 15.11 -32.77
C ARG A 97 12.25 14.39 -33.70
N GLY A 98 10.95 14.43 -33.41
CA GLY A 98 9.92 13.73 -34.20
C GLY A 98 9.96 12.20 -34.07
N LEU A 99 10.65 11.67 -33.05
CA LEU A 99 10.81 10.23 -32.79
C LEU A 99 9.82 9.69 -31.74
N GLY A 100 8.86 10.52 -31.32
CA GLY A 100 7.79 10.14 -30.42
C GLY A 100 6.69 9.43 -31.20
N ALA A 101 6.71 8.10 -31.22
CA ALA A 101 5.54 7.32 -31.63
C ALA A 101 4.49 7.48 -30.52
N GLY A 102 3.57 8.42 -30.69
CA GLY A 102 2.28 8.28 -30.02
C GLY A 102 1.68 6.95 -30.44
N LEU A 103 1.10 6.19 -29.51
CA LEU A 103 0.15 5.15 -29.88
C LEU A 103 -0.99 5.88 -30.59
N THR A 104 -0.93 5.97 -31.92
CA THR A 104 -2.05 6.45 -32.71
C THR A 104 -3.14 5.38 -32.60
N ASP A 105 -4.26 5.74 -31.98
CA ASP A 105 -5.52 4.97 -31.98
C ASP A 105 -6.21 4.94 -33.35
N ASP A 106 -5.46 5.16 -34.43
CA ASP A 106 -6.02 5.29 -35.77
C ASP A 106 -5.66 4.06 -36.60
N ALA A 107 -6.62 3.14 -36.65
CA ALA A 107 -6.79 2.26 -37.79
C ALA A 107 -6.80 3.10 -39.08
N GLU A 108 -6.18 2.56 -40.14
CA GLU A 108 -6.27 3.00 -41.53
C GLU A 108 -5.61 4.36 -41.88
N THR A 109 -4.40 4.30 -42.42
CA THR A 109 -4.12 4.52 -43.86
C THR A 109 -2.66 4.92 -44.09
N ARG A 110 -1.97 4.23 -45.01
CA ARG A 110 -1.60 4.78 -46.35
C ARG A 110 -0.65 3.82 -47.06
N LYS A 111 -1.10 3.40 -48.26
CA LYS A 111 -0.37 2.70 -49.31
C LYS A 111 1.07 3.21 -49.46
N ALA A 112 2.05 2.31 -49.40
CA ALA A 112 3.35 2.50 -50.04
C ALA A 112 3.32 1.80 -51.40
N GLY A 113 3.41 2.59 -52.47
CA GLY A 113 3.59 2.10 -53.83
C GLY A 113 4.88 1.29 -53.94
N ARG A 114 4.75 0.11 -54.54
CA ARG A 114 5.89 -0.70 -55.00
C ARG A 114 6.12 -0.31 -56.45
N GLY A 115 7.22 0.39 -56.70
CA GLY A 115 7.74 0.56 -58.04
C GLY A 115 8.14 -0.80 -58.61
N SER A 116 7.76 -1.03 -59.87
CA SER A 116 8.65 -1.51 -60.91
C SER A 116 8.10 -1.10 -62.27
#